data_AF-A0A4R4SAQ0-F1
#
_entry.id   AF-A0A4R4SAQ0-F1
#
_cell.length_a   1.000
_cell.length_b   1.000
_cell.length_c   1.000
_cell.angle_alpha   90.00
_cell.angle_beta   90.00
_cell.angle_gamma   90.00
#
_symmetry.space_group_name_H-M   'P 1'
#
loop_
_entity.id
_entity.type
_entity.pdbx_description
1 polymer ?
#
loop_
_entity_poly.entity_id
_entity_poly.type
_entity_poly.pdbx_seq_one_letter_code
_entity_poly.pdbx_strand_id
1 'polypeptide(L)'
;MFADALHADGIRVDVLVNNAGIMMPPRSQSAQGHESQFTSNHLGHFALTGLVLDLLEAAPTRAWSPSAPRGTGVARSNSMI
;
A
#
# COMPACT_ATOMS: atom_id res chain seq x y z
N MET A 1 7.87 12.71 9.36
CA MET A 1 7.38 11.33 9.57
C MET A 1 7.32 10.60 8.23
N PHE A 2 6.87 9.34 8.15
CA PHE A 2 6.88 8.57 6.90
C PHE A 2 6.04 9.20 5.77
N ALA A 3 4.80 9.62 6.04
CA ALA A 3 3.94 10.26 5.04
C ALA A 3 4.55 11.56 4.49
N ASP A 4 5.05 12.43 5.37
CA ASP A 4 5.71 13.67 4.95
C ASP A 4 6.89 13.43 4.00
N ALA A 5 7.64 12.35 4.20
CA ALA A 5 8.74 11.98 3.32
C ALA A 5 8.23 11.57 1.92
N LEU A 6 7.12 10.82 1.85
CA LEU A 6 6.49 10.49 0.56
C LEU A 6 6.07 11.75 -0.20
N HIS A 7 5.51 12.75 0.50
CA HIS A 7 5.15 14.04 -0.10
C HIS A 7 6.37 14.83 -0.54
N ALA A 8 7.38 14.97 0.33
CA ALA A 8 8.58 15.74 0.06
C ALA A 8 9.39 15.19 -1.12
N ASP A 9 9.46 13.86 -1.24
CA ASP A 9 10.17 13.17 -2.30
C ASP A 9 9.35 13.08 -3.60
N GLY A 10 8.10 13.56 -3.60
CA GLY A 10 7.19 13.49 -4.76
C GLY A 10 6.91 12.05 -5.19
N ILE A 11 6.91 11.10 -4.25
CA ILE A 11 6.68 9.69 -4.54
C ILE A 11 5.23 9.49 -4.94
N ARG A 12 5.02 9.00 -6.16
CA ARG A 12 3.72 8.56 -6.64
C ARG A 12 3.30 7.27 -5.93
N VAL A 13 2.06 7.24 -5.44
CA VAL A 13 1.48 6.07 -4.77
C VAL A 13 0.33 5.52 -5.61
N ASP A 14 0.58 4.44 -6.36
CA ASP A 14 -0.46 3.79 -7.17
C ASP A 14 -1.32 2.78 -6.38
N VAL A 15 -0.75 2.19 -5.33
CA VAL A 15 -1.40 1.17 -4.50
C VAL A 15 -0.93 1.34 -3.06
N LEU A 16 -1.89 1.40 -2.12
CA LEU A 16 -1.64 1.30 -0.69
C LEU A 16 -2.14 -0.06 -0.19
N VAL A 17 -1.24 -0.84 0.44
CA VAL A 17 -1.60 -2.12 1.06
C VAL A 17 -1.45 -2.01 2.57
N ASN A 18 -2.60 -1.92 3.24
CA ASN A 18 -2.71 -1.88 4.70
C ASN A 18 -2.54 -3.28 5.30
N ASN A 19 -1.35 -3.86 5.14
CA ASN A 19 -1.06 -5.23 5.57
C ASN A 19 -0.51 -5.31 7.00
N ALA A 20 0.16 -4.25 7.48
CA ALA A 20 0.81 -4.29 8.79
C ALA A 20 -0.20 -4.54 9.91
N GLY A 21 -0.06 -5.65 10.64
CA GLY A 21 -0.96 -5.95 11.73
C GLY A 21 -0.38 -6.97 12.69
N ILE A 22 -0.87 -6.92 13.92
CA ILE A 22 -0.56 -7.90 14.96
C ILE A 22 -1.78 -8.79 15.19
N MET A 23 -1.55 -10.06 15.50
CA MET A 23 -2.60 -11.03 15.77
C MET A 23 -2.25 -11.80 17.04
N MET A 24 -3.25 -11.98 17.90
CA MET A 24 -3.11 -12.68 19.17
C MET A 24 -1.99 -12.16 20.11
N PRO A 25 -1.75 -10.83 20.21
CA PRO A 25 -0.85 -10.32 21.24
C PRO A 25 -1.49 -10.46 22.63
N PRO A 26 -0.70 -10.51 23.71
CA PRO A 26 -1.22 -10.24 25.05
C PRO A 26 -1.97 -8.90 25.08
N ARG A 27 -3.09 -8.86 25.81
CA ARG A 27 -3.90 -7.64 25.94
C ARG A 27 -3.04 -6.50 26.47
N SER A 28 -3.00 -5.43 25.71
CA SER A 28 -2.21 -4.22 25.99
C SER A 28 -2.94 -3.01 25.41
N GLN A 29 -2.59 -1.83 25.91
CA GLN A 29 -3.12 -0.56 25.45
C GLN A 29 -1.99 0.34 24.95
N SER A 30 -2.30 1.18 23.96
CA SER A 30 -1.44 2.28 23.56
C SER A 30 -1.37 3.36 24.64
N ALA A 31 -0.45 4.31 24.49
CA ALA A 31 -0.36 5.48 25.39
C ALA A 31 -1.64 6.34 25.42
N GLN A 32 -2.55 6.16 24.47
CA GLN A 32 -3.85 6.84 24.39
C GLN A 32 -5.02 5.99 24.91
N GLY A 33 -4.75 4.80 25.47
CA GLY A 33 -5.76 3.92 26.06
C GLY A 33 -6.51 3.01 25.06
N HIS A 34 -6.17 3.06 23.77
CA HIS A 34 -6.75 2.15 22.78
C HIS A 34 -6.12 0.76 22.85
N GLU A 35 -6.91 -0.31 22.66
CA GLU A 35 -6.40 -1.68 22.58
C GLU A 35 -5.37 -1.82 21.44
N SER A 36 -4.33 -2.65 21.65
CA SER A 36 -3.15 -2.67 20.78
C SER A 36 -3.42 -3.15 19.35
N GLN A 37 -4.25 -4.18 19.15
CA GLN A 37 -4.66 -4.62 17.82
C GLN A 37 -5.51 -3.56 17.13
N PHE A 38 -6.43 -2.92 17.84
CA PHE A 38 -7.24 -1.82 17.30
C PHE A 38 -6.37 -0.63 16.91
N THR A 39 -5.37 -0.29 17.73
CA THR A 39 -4.42 0.77 17.43
C THR A 39 -3.62 0.47 16.17
N SER A 40 -3.06 -0.73 16.03
CA SER A 40 -2.19 -1.09 14.90
C SER A 40 -2.99 -1.37 13.62
N ASN A 41 -3.96 -2.28 13.69
CA ASN A 41 -4.61 -2.89 12.53
C ASN A 41 -5.73 -2.01 11.96
N HIS A 42 -6.19 -1.01 12.72
CA HIS A 42 -7.30 -0.15 12.29
C HIS A 42 -6.93 1.33 12.37
N LEU A 43 -6.61 1.86 13.55
CA LEU A 43 -6.36 3.30 13.70
C LEU A 43 -5.10 3.74 12.94
N GLY A 44 -4.02 2.96 13.01
CA GLY A 44 -2.79 3.23 12.27
C GLY A 44 -3.00 3.22 10.76
N HIS A 45 -3.70 2.21 10.23
CA HIS A 45 -4.05 2.14 8.81
C HIS A 45 -4.97 3.27 8.37
N PHE A 46 -6.00 3.59 9.16
CA PHE A 46 -6.92 4.68 8.86
C PHE A 46 -6.18 6.02 8.81
N ALA A 47 -5.33 6.30 9.80
CA ALA A 47 -4.52 7.51 9.84
C ALA A 47 -3.56 7.58 8.63
N LEU A 48 -2.84 6.49 8.33
CA LEU A 48 -1.93 6.46 7.18
C LEU A 48 -2.67 6.69 5.87
N THR A 49 -3.78 5.99 5.62
CA THR A 49 -4.60 6.19 4.41
C THR A 49 -5.03 7.64 4.29
N GLY A 50 -5.53 8.25 5.36
CA GLY A 50 -5.95 9.65 5.34
C GLY A 50 -4.80 10.63 5.05
N LEU A 51 -3.59 10.34 5.55
CA LEU A 51 -2.40 11.16 5.31
C LEU A 51 -1.88 11.08 3.88
N VAL A 52 -2.11 9.98 3.15
CA VAL A 52 -1.61 9.81 1.76
C VAL A 52 -2.73 9.73 0.72
N LEU A 53 -3.96 10.09 1.10
CA LEU A 53 -5.12 9.96 0.21
C LEU A 53 -4.98 10.81 -1.05
N ASP A 54 -4.41 12.00 -0.92
CA ASP A 54 -4.10 12.91 -2.03
C ASP A 54 -3.13 12.28 -3.04
N LEU A 55 -2.09 11.59 -2.55
CA LEU A 55 -1.13 10.87 -3.40
C LEU A 55 -1.77 9.71 -4.15
N LEU A 56 -2.74 9.03 -3.52
CA LEU A 56 -3.51 7.94 -4.12
C LEU A 56 -4.48 8.46 -5.19
N GLU A 57 -5.17 9.57 -4.93
CA GLU A 57 -6.11 10.19 -5.87
C GLU A 57 -5.41 10.83 -7.08
N ALA A 58 -4.16 11.26 -6.92
CA ALA A 58 -3.33 11.76 -8.01
C ALA A 58 -2.91 10.66 -8.99
N ALA A 59 -2.98 9.38 -8.60
CA ALA A 59 -2.65 8.28 -9.49
C ALA A 59 -3.75 8.11 -10.57
N PRO A 60 -3.38 7.96 -11.85
CA PRO A 60 -4.34 7.71 -12.92
C PRO A 60 -5.14 6.44 -12.62
N THR A 61 -6.46 6.55 -12.74
CA THR A 61 -7.37 5.43 -12.48
C THR A 61 -7.09 4.31 -13.49
N ARG A 62 -6.43 3.23 -13.04
CA ARG A 62 -6.25 2.05 -13.88
C ARG A 62 -7.50 1.18 -13.73
N ALA A 63 -8.37 1.21 -14.72
CA ALA A 63 -9.44 0.23 -14.82
C ALA A 63 -8.83 -1.17 -14.85
N TRP A 64 -9.10 -1.96 -13.81
CA TRP A 64 -8.68 -3.35 -13.78
C TRP A 64 -9.51 -4.14 -14.81
N SER A 65 -8.83 -4.67 -15.84
CA SER A 65 -9.44 -5.55 -16.83
C SER A 65 -9.12 -7.01 -16.47
N PRO A 66 -10.13 -7.85 -16.14
CA PRO A 66 -9.92 -9.26 -15.80
C PRO A 66 -9.30 -10.09 -16.94
N SER A 67 -9.35 -9.61 -18.19
CA SER A 67 -8.92 -10.34 -19.39
C SER A 67 -7.59 -9.88 -19.97
N ALA A 68 -6.78 -9.11 -19.23
CA ALA A 68 -5.45 -8.73 -19.70
C ALA A 68 -4.62 -10.01 -19.97
N PRO A 69 -4.09 -10.22 -21.19
CA PRO A 69 -3.40 -11.45 -21.53
C PRO A 69 -2.21 -11.65 -20.59
N ARG A 70 -2.16 -12.82 -19.94
CA ARG A 70 -0.98 -13.27 -19.19
C ARG A 70 0.20 -13.24 -20.15
N GLY A 71 1.15 -12.34 -19.94
CA GLY A 71 2.32 -12.20 -20.79
C GLY A 71 3.13 -13.49 -20.84
N THR A 72 2.92 -14.31 -21.86
CA THR A 72 3.85 -15.36 -22.26
C THR A 72 4.84 -14.73 -23.24
N GLY A 73 5.80 -13.98 -22.70
CA GLY A 73 6.95 -13.49 -23.45
C GLY A 73 8.01 -14.58 -23.57
N VAL A 74 7.78 -15.61 -24.39
CA VAL A 74 8.90 -16.38 -24.97
C VAL A 74 9.44 -15.52 -26.11
N ALA A 75 10.52 -14.79 -25.83
CA ALA A 75 11.31 -14.16 -26.87
C ALA A 75 11.84 -15.26 -27.81
N ARG A 76 11.38 -15.24 -29.06
CA ARG A 76 12.00 -16.05 -30.11
C ARG A 76 13.40 -15.49 -30.37
N SER A 77 14.40 -16.26 -29.96
CA SER A 77 15.79 -16.06 -30.38
C SER A 77 15.85 -16.19 -31.90
N ASN A 78 16.12 -15.07 -32.58
CA ASN A 78 16.45 -15.08 -34.00
C ASN A 78 17.97 -15.08 -34.11
N SER A 79 18.58 -16.26 -34.25
CA SER A 79 20.00 -16.38 -34.56
C SER A 79 20.20 -16.10 -36.05
N MET A 80 20.69 -14.90 -36.35
CA MET A 80 21.41 -14.57 -37.57
C MET A 80 22.81 -14.22 -37.08
N ILE A 81 23.69 -15.21 -36.89
CA ILE A 81 24.92 -15.59 -37.62
C ILE A 81 25.34 -16.96 -37.06
#